data_AF-A0A3M8R518-F1
#
_entry.id   AF-A0A3M8R518-F1
#
_cell.length_a   1.000
_cell.length_b   1.000
_cell.length_c   1.000
_cell.angle_alpha   90.00
_cell.angle_beta   90.00
_cell.angle_gamma   90.00
#
_symmetry.space_group_name_H-M   'P 1'
#
loop_
_entity.id
_entity.type
_entity.pdbx_description
1 polymer ?
#
loop_
_entity_poly.entity_id
_entity_poly.type
_entity_poly.pdbx_seq_one_letter_code
_entity_poly.pdbx_strand_id
1 'polypeptide(L)'
;MNAMFSHLSKQTLANIEDQLSNNEVSTDEELVDFFIEELDLTLDQAEAAIRLRDQYRIQIFLEGHGPLHQQDSVAFDPLTRTFN
;
A
#
# COMPACT_ATOMS: atom_id res chain seq x y z
N MET A 1 -11.65 -5.01 -6.74
CA MET A 1 -10.99 -3.74 -6.38
C MET A 1 -11.22 -3.46 -4.90
N ASN A 2 -10.23 -3.01 -4.15
CA ASN A 2 -10.43 -2.60 -2.75
C ASN A 2 -11.25 -1.30 -2.73
N ALA A 3 -12.52 -1.39 -2.29
CA ALA A 3 -13.44 -0.26 -2.34
C ALA A 3 -12.93 0.97 -1.57
N MET A 4 -12.15 0.75 -0.50
CA MET A 4 -11.59 1.80 0.36
C MET A 4 -10.71 2.80 -0.40
N PHE A 5 -9.99 2.33 -1.41
CA PHE A 5 -9.01 3.12 -2.17
C PHE A 5 -9.41 3.33 -3.63
N SER A 6 -10.58 2.84 -4.03
CA SER A 6 -11.04 2.84 -5.43
C SER A 6 -11.22 4.24 -6.06
N HIS A 7 -11.37 5.28 -5.22
CA HIS A 7 -11.49 6.67 -5.63
C HIS A 7 -10.15 7.42 -5.71
N LEU A 8 -9.06 6.83 -5.21
CA LEU A 8 -7.75 7.46 -5.24
C LEU A 8 -7.15 7.41 -6.65
N SER A 9 -6.34 8.42 -6.98
CA SER A 9 -5.61 8.44 -8.24
C SER A 9 -4.54 7.35 -8.27
N LYS A 10 -4.14 6.91 -9.46
CA LYS A 10 -3.03 5.95 -9.62
C LYS A 10 -1.73 6.46 -8.99
N GLN A 11 -1.46 7.76 -9.09
CA GLN A 11 -0.26 8.37 -8.51
C GLN A 11 -0.32 8.34 -6.98
N THR A 12 -1.48 8.64 -6.39
CA THR A 12 -1.68 8.56 -4.94
C THR A 12 -1.45 7.14 -4.43
N LEU A 13 -2.02 6.14 -5.12
CA LEU A 13 -1.81 4.73 -4.77
C LEU A 13 -0.33 4.35 -4.84
N ALA A 14 0.37 4.72 -5.91
CA ALA A 14 1.81 4.45 -6.05
C ALA A 14 2.64 5.11 -4.93
N ASN A 15 2.29 6.34 -4.53
CA ASN A 15 2.96 7.02 -3.41
C ASN A 15 2.73 6.29 -2.07
N ILE A 16 1.52 5.78 -1.83
CA ILE A 16 1.23 4.98 -0.63
C ILE A 16 2.06 3.68 -0.67
N GLU A 17 2.06 2.96 -1.79
CA GLU A 17 2.84 1.71 -1.92
C GLU A 17 4.34 1.94 -1.70
N ASP A 18 4.89 3.03 -2.20
CA ASP A 18 6.28 3.42 -1.97
C ASP A 18 6.56 3.64 -0.48
N GLN A 19 5.73 4.42 0.21
CA GLN A 19 5.91 4.64 1.65
C GLN A 19 5.75 3.35 2.47
N LEU A 20 4.77 2.51 2.15
CA LEU A 20 4.56 1.25 2.87
C LEU A 20 5.71 0.26 2.68
N SER A 21 6.30 0.22 1.48
CA SER A 21 7.34 -0.76 1.13
C SER A 21 8.75 -0.29 1.52
N ASN A 22 9.04 1.00 1.35
CA ASN A 22 10.41 1.52 1.37
C ASN A 22 10.71 2.48 2.54
N ASN A 23 9.71 3.01 3.25
CA ASN A 23 9.96 3.88 4.39
C ASN A 23 10.20 3.05 5.67
N GLU A 24 11.47 2.95 6.08
CA GLU A 24 11.89 2.23 7.30
C GLU A 24 12.12 3.14 8.51
N VAL A 25 12.01 4.46 8.34
CA VAL A 25 12.41 5.46 9.35
C VAL A 25 11.21 6.04 10.10
N SER A 26 10.07 6.16 9.43
CA SER A 26 8.86 6.74 10.01
C SER A 26 8.09 5.73 10.85
N THR A 27 7.50 6.17 11.96
CA THR A 27 6.52 5.36 12.70
C THR A 27 5.22 5.22 11.93
N ASP A 28 4.34 4.34 12.39
CA ASP A 28 3.01 4.19 11.80
C ASP A 28 2.19 5.47 11.96
N GLU A 29 2.29 6.16 13.10
CA GLU A 29 1.61 7.43 13.36
C GLU A 29 2.11 8.53 12.41
N GLU A 30 3.42 8.67 12.22
CA GLU A 30 3.99 9.66 11.29
C GLU A 30 3.55 9.42 9.85
N LEU A 31 3.37 8.15 9.44
CA LEU A 31 2.86 7.82 8.11
C LEU A 31 1.35 8.06 7.98
N VAL A 32 0.56 7.87 9.04
CA VAL A 32 -0.86 8.27 9.04
C VAL A 32 -0.97 9.77 8.79
N ASP A 33 -0.22 10.57 9.54
CA ASP A 33 -0.21 12.03 9.39
C ASP A 33 0.21 12.43 7.97
N PHE A 34 1.29 11.85 7.44
CA PHE A 34 1.72 12.08 6.06
C PHE A 34 0.64 11.73 5.02
N PHE A 35 -0.03 10.58 5.16
CA PHE A 35 -1.08 10.18 4.22
C PHE A 35 -2.28 11.13 4.24
N ILE A 36 -2.63 11.67 5.40
CA ILE A 36 -3.73 12.63 5.53
C ILE A 36 -3.31 13.99 4.96
N GLU A 37 -2.15 14.51 5.38
CA GLU A 37 -1.73 15.88 5.10
C GLU A 37 -1.21 16.06 3.67
N GLU A 38 -0.46 15.10 3.15
CA GLU A 38 0.25 15.23 1.86
C GLU A 38 -0.45 14.50 0.72
N LEU A 39 -1.27 13.47 1.03
CA LEU A 39 -1.96 12.65 0.02
C LEU A 39 -3.49 12.81 0.05
N ASP A 40 -4.03 13.70 0.89
CA ASP A 40 -5.46 13.98 1.04
C ASP A 40 -6.32 12.74 1.40
N LEU A 41 -5.76 11.78 2.14
CA LEU A 41 -6.52 10.63 2.62
C LEU A 41 -7.41 11.01 3.80
N THR A 42 -8.56 10.34 3.93
CA THR A 42 -9.29 10.34 5.20
C THR A 42 -8.51 9.53 6.25
N LEU A 43 -8.77 9.78 7.54
CA LEU A 43 -8.18 9.00 8.63
C LEU A 43 -8.42 7.49 8.44
N ASP A 44 -9.65 7.09 8.09
CA ASP A 44 -9.99 5.69 7.86
C ASP A 44 -9.16 5.07 6.71
N GLN A 45 -8.88 5.83 5.66
CA GLN A 45 -8.03 5.39 4.55
C GLN A 45 -6.57 5.27 4.97
N ALA A 46 -6.04 6.27 5.70
CA ALA A 46 -4.67 6.28 6.17
C ALA A 46 -4.40 5.09 7.12
N GLU A 47 -5.26 4.88 8.12
CA GLU A 47 -5.16 3.73 9.01
C GLU A 47 -5.33 2.40 8.26
N ALA A 48 -6.22 2.35 7.25
CA ALA A 48 -6.37 1.16 6.43
C ALA A 48 -5.12 0.84 5.61
N ALA A 49 -4.41 1.85 5.11
CA ALA A 49 -3.14 1.68 4.42
C ALA A 49 -2.05 1.18 5.38
N ILE A 50 -1.95 1.74 6.58
CA ILE A 50 -0.98 1.31 7.60
C ILE A 50 -1.19 -0.15 8.02
N ARG A 51 -2.44 -0.62 8.12
CA ARG A 51 -2.73 -2.04 8.39
C ARG A 51 -2.13 -3.01 7.35
N LEU A 52 -1.76 -2.51 6.17
CA LEU A 52 -1.12 -3.30 5.10
C LEU A 52 0.42 -3.19 5.13
N ARG A 53 1.01 -2.32 5.95
CA ARG A 53 2.45 -2.00 5.93
C ARG A 53 3.32 -3.24 6.09
N ASP A 54 3.04 -4.08 7.07
CA ASP A 54 3.81 -5.31 7.30
C ASP A 54 3.80 -6.22 6.07
N GLN A 55 2.68 -6.30 5.35
CA GLN A 55 2.56 -7.11 4.14
C GLN A 55 3.42 -6.53 3.00
N TYR A 56 3.37 -5.22 2.77
CA TYR A 56 4.18 -4.53 1.77
C TYR A 56 5.68 -4.58 2.06
N ARG A 57 6.09 -4.70 3.34
CA ARG A 57 7.51 -4.82 3.72
C ARG A 57 8.11 -6.20 3.45
N ILE A 58 7.30 -7.26 3.43
CA ILE A 58 7.79 -8.64 3.31
C ILE A 58 7.47 -9.31 1.97
N GLN A 59 6.60 -8.71 1.16
CA GLN A 59 6.18 -9.23 -0.14
C GLN A 59 6.41 -8.21 -1.24
N ILE A 60 6.80 -8.69 -2.42
CA ILE A 60 6.87 -7.89 -3.64
C ILE A 60 5.59 -8.16 -4.42
N PHE A 61 4.81 -7.11 -4.68
CA PHE A 61 3.59 -7.21 -5.48
C PHE A 61 3.83 -6.82 -6.94
N LEU A 62 3.04 -7.40 -7.84
CA LEU A 62 2.96 -6.90 -9.21
C LEU A 62 2.32 -5.50 -9.18
N GLU A 63 2.91 -4.55 -9.90
CA GLU A 63 2.46 -3.16 -9.96
C GLU A 63 0.96 -3.06 -10.26
N GLY A 64 0.21 -2.35 -9.42
CA GLY A 64 -1.24 -2.20 -9.58
C GLY A 64 -2.08 -3.43 -9.18
N HIS A 65 -1.46 -4.47 -8.65
CA HIS A 65 -2.10 -5.71 -8.19
C HIS A 65 -1.86 -6.01 -6.71
N GLY A 66 -1.36 -5.03 -5.94
CA GLY A 66 -1.20 -5.15 -4.50
C GLY A 66 -2.52 -5.04 -3.71
N PRO A 67 -2.48 -5.23 -2.37
CA PRO A 67 -3.65 -5.16 -1.48
C PRO A 67 -4.43 -3.83 -1.51
N LEU A 68 -3.79 -2.71 -1.88
CA LEU A 68 -4.49 -1.43 -2.11
C LEU A 68 -5.42 -1.48 -3.33
N HIS A 69 -5.13 -2.34 -4.29
CA HIS A 69 -5.88 -2.45 -5.54
C HIS A 69 -6.95 -3.52 -5.48
N GLN A 70 -6.68 -4.67 -4.86
CA GLN A 70 -7.59 -5.83 -4.88
C GLN A 70 -7.34 -6.78 -3.69
N GLN A 71 -8.36 -7.60 -3.37
CA GLN A 71 -8.25 -8.62 -2.32
C GLN A 71 -7.35 -9.78 -2.77
N ASP A 72 -7.50 -10.22 -4.02
CA ASP A 72 -6.68 -11.27 -4.63
C ASP A 72 -5.37 -10.68 -5.16
N SER A 73 -4.51 -10.20 -4.25
CA SER A 73 -3.24 -9.57 -4.62
C SER A 73 -2.28 -10.55 -5.30
N VAL A 74 -1.51 -10.06 -6.27
CA VAL A 74 -0.54 -10.89 -7.01
C VAL A 74 0.86 -10.65 -6.48
N ALA A 75 1.44 -11.63 -5.81
CA ALA A 75 2.74 -11.54 -5.16
C ALA A 75 3.81 -12.32 -5.92
N PHE A 76 5.07 -11.90 -5.79
CA PHE A 76 6.20 -12.62 -6.35
C PHE A 76 6.47 -13.89 -5.53
N ASP A 77 6.44 -15.05 -6.18
CA ASP A 77 6.85 -16.31 -5.61
C ASP A 77 8.34 -16.55 -5.91
N PRO A 78 9.23 -16.54 -4.90
CA PRO A 78 10.66 -16.75 -5.10
C PRO A 78 11.02 -18.17 -5.55
N LEU A 79 10.18 -19.17 -5.29
CA LEU A 79 10.44 -20.56 -5.68
C LEU A 79 10.25 -20.77 -7.18
N THR A 80 9.13 -20.28 -7.71
CA THR A 80 8.80 -20.39 -9.14
C THR A 80 9.33 -19.24 -9.97
N ARG A 81 9.75 -18.14 -9.32
CA ARG A 81 10.19 -16.87 -9.93
C ARG A 81 9.12 -16.24 -10.81
N THR A 82 7.87 -16.37 -10.42
CA THR A 82 6.71 -15.80 -11.12
C THR A 82 5.81 -15.01 -10.18
N PHE A 83 4.92 -14.22 -10.74
CA PHE A 83 3.86 -13.51 -10.02
C PHE A 83 2.59 -14.35 -10.05
N ASN A 84 2.10 -14.74 -8.87
CA ASN A 84 0.99 -15.69 -8.71
C ASN A 84 -0.03 -15.21 -7.68
#